data_AF-A0A0C3FTY2-F1
#
_entry.id   AF-A0A0C3FTY2-F1
#
_cell.length_a   1.000
_cell.length_b   1.000
_cell.length_c   1.000
_cell.angle_alpha   90.00
_cell.angle_beta   90.00
_cell.angle_gamma   90.00
#
_symmetry.space_group_name_H-M   'P 1'
#
loop_
_entity.id
_entity.type
_entity.pdbx_description
1 polymer ?
#
loop_
_entity_poly.entity_id
_entity_poly.type
_entity_poly.pdbx_seq_one_letter_code
_entity_poly.pdbx_strand_id
1 'polypeptide(L)' 'GYSIPFLDASNICYHSHCNAATELILHHSLYLEFLELVQDKKESGSFTNMEKKLYKALQDIPT' A
#
# COMPACT_ATOMS: atom_id res chain seq x y z
N GLY A 1 39.17 4.33 2.55
CA GLY A 1 37.98 3.98 1.76
C GLY A 1 37.07 3.19 2.65
N TYR A 2 35.87 3.70 2.92
CA TYR A 2 34.90 3.03 3.79
C TYR A 2 33.91 2.29 2.90
N SER A 3 33.97 0.96 2.91
CA SER A 3 33.02 0.09 2.22
C SER A 3 31.80 -0.08 3.12
N ILE A 4 30.65 0.44 2.70
CA ILE A 4 29.39 0.25 3.42
C ILE A 4 28.90 -1.17 3.08
N PRO A 5 28.79 -2.09 4.05
CA PRO A 5 28.17 -3.37 3.80
C PRO A 5 26.71 -3.12 3.47
N PHE A 6 26.27 -3.66 2.33
CA PHE A 6 24.87 -3.66 1.91
C PHE A 6 24.03 -4.14 3.10
N LEU A 7 23.12 -3.29 3.56
CA LEU A 7 22.31 -3.51 4.74
C LEU A 7 21.67 -4.90 4.64
N ASP A 8 21.84 -5.71 5.69
CA ASP A 8 21.20 -7.00 5.86
C ASP A 8 19.66 -6.81 5.84
N ALA A 9 19.08 -6.86 4.65
CA ALA A 9 17.66 -6.70 4.39
C ALA A 9 16.89 -8.02 4.59
N SER A 10 17.35 -8.89 5.48
CA SER A 10 16.73 -10.21 5.70
C SER A 10 15.73 -10.21 6.85
N ASN A 11 15.91 -9.39 7.90
CA ASN A 11 15.02 -9.40 9.07
C ASN A 11 14.15 -8.13 9.25
N ILE A 12 14.62 -6.96 8.78
CA ILE A 12 13.86 -5.70 8.95
C ILE A 12 12.76 -5.56 7.89
N CYS A 13 12.97 -6.08 6.68
CA CYS A 13 11.96 -6.06 5.62
C CYS A 13 10.70 -6.82 6.05
N TYR A 14 10.80 -8.03 6.59
CA TYR A 14 9.61 -8.81 6.91
C TYR A 14 8.75 -8.16 8.01
N HIS A 15 9.35 -7.69 9.09
CA HIS A 15 8.59 -7.01 10.15
C HIS A 15 8.05 -5.64 9.72
N SER A 16 8.81 -4.87 8.93
CA SER A 16 8.30 -3.58 8.42
C SER A 16 7.20 -3.77 7.37
N HIS A 17 7.26 -4.81 6.53
CA HIS A 17 6.19 -5.16 5.61
C HIS A 17 4.94 -5.66 6.33
N CYS A 18 5.09 -6.48 7.39
CA CYS A 18 3.97 -6.89 8.23
C CYS A 18 3.36 -5.69 8.96
N ASN A 19 4.15 -4.81 9.58
CA ASN A 19 3.63 -3.62 10.24
C ASN A 19 2.93 -2.67 9.26
N ALA A 20 3.51 -2.44 8.09
CA ALA A 20 2.88 -1.62 7.05
C ALA A 20 1.58 -2.26 6.54
N ALA A 21 1.54 -3.57 6.32
CA ALA A 21 0.32 -4.28 5.94
C ALA A 21 -0.73 -4.26 7.07
N THR A 22 -0.32 -4.41 8.33
CA THR A 22 -1.21 -4.29 9.49
C THR A 22 -1.78 -2.89 9.60
N GLU A 23 -0.97 -1.84 9.42
CA GLU A 23 -1.44 -0.45 9.43
C GLU A 23 -2.38 -0.16 8.26
N LEU A 24 -2.11 -0.72 7.09
CA LEU A 24 -2.95 -0.65 5.90
C LEU A 24 -4.32 -1.30 6.11
N ILE A 25 -4.34 -2.49 6.75
CA ILE A 25 -5.58 -3.22 7.09
C ILE A 25 -6.33 -2.51 8.22
N LEU A 26 -5.61 -2.01 9.24
CA LEU A 26 -6.19 -1.31 10.38
C LEU A 26 -6.88 -0.01 9.95
N HIS A 27 -6.27 0.72 9.02
CA HIS A 27 -6.79 1.98 8.48
C HIS A 27 -7.43 1.80 7.09
N HIS A 28 -7.90 0.60 6.78
CA HIS A 28 -8.46 0.23 5.48
C HIS A 28 -9.47 1.27 4.93
N SER A 29 -10.40 1.74 5.77
CA SER A 29 -11.37 2.77 5.39
C SER A 29 -10.74 4.09 4.98
N LEU A 30 -9.69 4.55 5.68
CA LEU A 30 -8.97 5.78 5.32
C LEU A 30 -8.25 5.64 3.98
N TYR A 31 -7.70 4.46 3.69
CA TYR A 31 -7.05 4.19 2.40
C TYR A 31 -8.05 4.10 1.25
N LEU A 32 -9.26 3.59 1.49
CA LEU A 32 -10.35 3.63 0.49
C LEU A 32 -10.79 5.07 0.20
N GLU A 33 -11.08 5.86 1.24
CA GLU A 33 -11.44 7.28 1.07
C GLU A 33 -10.34 8.08 0.37
N PHE A 34 -9.08 7.77 0.69
CA PHE A 34 -7.94 8.38 0.01
C PHE A 34 -7.88 8.01 -1.47
N LEU A 35 -8.10 6.74 -1.82
CA LEU A 35 -8.15 6.29 -3.22
C LEU A 35 -9.29 6.99 -3.98
N GLU A 36 -10.47 7.10 -3.37
CA GLU A 36 -11.61 7.83 -3.96
C GLU A 36 -11.31 9.31 -4.17
N LEU A 37 -10.65 9.97 -3.20
CA LEU A 37 -10.25 11.37 -3.30
C LEU A 37 -9.16 11.60 -4.36
N VAL A 38 -8.23 10.65 -4.49
CA VAL A 38 -7.19 10.68 -5.54
C VAL A 38 -7.83 10.47 -6.91
N GLN A 39 -8.84 9.61 -7.03
CA GLN A 39 -9.60 9.45 -8.26
C GLN A 39 -10.36 10.73 -8.63
N ASP A 40 -11.05 11.35 -7.68
CA ASP A 40 -11.82 12.58 -7.88
C ASP A 40 -10.94 13.76 -8.32
N LYS A 41 -9.75 13.89 -7.72
CA LYS A 41 -8.77 14.92 -8.08
C LYS A 41 -8.06 14.70 -9.42
N LYS A 42 -8.17 13.52 -10.02
CA LYS A 42 -7.48 13.20 -11.26
C LYS A 42 -8.29 13.75 -12.43
N GLU A 43 -7.64 14.47 -13.35
CA GLU A 43 -8.31 15.01 -14.56
C GLU A 43 -8.99 13.93 -15.42
N SER A 44 -8.54 12.68 -15.32
CA SER A 44 -9.13 11.52 -16.01
C SER A 44 -10.28 10.85 -15.26
N GLY A 45 -10.50 11.21 -13.98
CA GLY A 45 -11.56 10.65 -13.11
C GLY A 45 -11.51 9.12 -12.93
N SER A 46 -10.39 8.49 -13.31
CA SER A 46 -10.30 7.05 -13.47
C SER A 46 -9.09 6.47 -12.75
N PHE A 47 -9.33 5.41 -11.97
CA PHE A 47 -8.27 4.57 -11.44
C PHE A 47 -7.42 3.95 -12.55
N THR A 48 -6.12 3.94 -12.33
CA THR A 48 -5.15 3.17 -13.11
C THR A 48 -5.40 1.67 -12.89
N ASN A 49 -4.95 0.83 -13.81
CA ASN A 49 -5.09 -0.63 -13.68
C ASN A 49 -4.51 -1.18 -12.35
N MET A 50 -3.44 -0.58 -11.83
CA MET A 50 -2.89 -0.92 -10.52
C MET A 50 -3.79 -0.48 -9.37
N GLU A 51 -4.29 0.76 -9.40
CA GLU A 51 -5.19 1.31 -8.38
C GLU A 51 -6.51 0.53 -8.33
N LYS A 52 -7.08 0.14 -9.48
CA LYS A 52 -8.27 -0.72 -9.54
C LYS A 52 -8.03 -2.09 -8.90
N LYS A 53 -6.87 -2.69 -9.16
CA LYS A 53 -6.50 -3.97 -8.55
C LYS A 53 -6.32 -3.83 -7.04
N LEU A 54 -5.70 -2.75 -6.59
CA LEU A 54 -5.51 -2.46 -5.17
C LEU A 54 -6.84 -2.20 -4.47
N TYR A 55 -7.69 -1.33 -5.02
CA TYR A 55 -9.03 -1.04 -4.51
C TYR A 55 -9.87 -2.31 -4.40
N LYS A 56 -9.84 -3.15 -5.44
CA LYS A 56 -10.52 -4.44 -5.42
C LYS A 56 -9.95 -5.37 -4.35
N ALA A 57 -8.62 -5.47 -4.23
CA ALA A 57 -7.97 -6.33 -3.23
C ALA A 57 -8.23 -5.87 -1.78
N LEU A 58 -8.39 -4.57 -1.56
CA LEU A 58 -8.74 -3.99 -0.27
C LEU A 58 -10.21 -4.30 0.09
N GLN A 59 -11.12 -4.25 -0.90
CA GLN A 59 -12.53 -4.63 -0.71
C GLN A 59 -12.77 -6.15 -0.65
N ASP A 60 -11.83 -6.96 -1.14
CA ASP A 60 -11.90 -8.43 -1.11
C ASP A 60 -11.53 -8.95 0.29
N ILE A 61 -12.43 -8.72 1.26
CA ILE A 61 -12.30 -9.28 2.60
C ILE A 61 -12.52 -10.80 2.48
N PRO A 62 -11.55 -11.64 2.88
CA PRO A 62 -11.77 -13.09 2.88
C PRO A 62 -12.90 -13.43 3.84
N THR A 63 -13.91 -14.15 3.33
CA THR A 63 -15.03 -14.73 4.11
C THR A 63 -14.52 -15.77 5.10
#